data_AF-J2TYP5-F1
#
_entry.id   AF-J2TYP5-F1
#
_cell.length_a   1.000
_cell.length_b   1.000
_cell.length_c   1.000
_cell.angle_alpha   90.00
_cell.angle_beta   90.00
_cell.angle_gamma   90.00
#
_symmetry.space_group_name_H-M   'P 1'
#
loop_
_entity.id
_entity.type
_entity.pdbx_description
1 polymer ?
#
loop_
_entity_poly.entity_id
_entity_poly.type
_entity_poly.pdbx_seq_one_letter_code
_entity_poly.pdbx_strand_id
1 'polypeptide(L)'
;MITLLPRLPAPAAERLLEIYLHNGPRQWSGFNANELPEAVRFTPTGGSPISSKHLEEIRMGILHIAKNNGYDRKGTRAELSNFDAQAAAWLADQSVLASGEALRDDVWAFIAIVAAPDIANWRFGDSPERYLGGVRNTFQRLWMRGKLFDRGQASFDRWGLLEKLSEDAFVQITERPSLGGNPVLALGIAEAWVRASLHHGKGSMESLTRRAMLQIRVKNEVRCLDELPAENLAVVLDTIFETPVATSIKGSDVVTSSANSFDVTPLENSTFNGVTSTALIAAATRVLDEAKRWNLLSPKSNSALKSLLASEFDLTSNERNALKYLLERIENIGLLEEERKIVGLVFN
;
A
#
# COMPACT_ATOMS: atom_id res chain seq x y z
N MET A 1 6.96 28.41 4.82
CA MET A 1 8.31 28.47 5.43
C MET A 1 8.85 27.05 5.46
N ILE A 2 10.12 26.82 5.10
CA ILE A 2 10.71 25.47 5.06
C ILE A 2 11.07 25.04 6.49
N THR A 3 10.63 23.84 6.89
CA THR A 3 11.02 23.23 8.18
C THR A 3 12.32 22.45 7.99
N LEU A 4 13.32 22.73 8.83
CA LEU A 4 14.62 22.07 8.81
C LEU A 4 14.59 20.85 9.75
N LEU A 5 14.90 19.67 9.22
CA LEU A 5 14.96 18.44 10.01
C LEU A 5 16.32 18.30 10.70
N PRO A 6 16.38 17.73 11.92
CA PRO A 6 17.63 17.46 12.59
C PRO A 6 18.41 16.38 11.84
N ARG A 7 19.71 16.60 11.72
CA ARG A 7 20.64 15.70 11.05
C ARG A 7 21.68 15.22 12.04
N LEU A 8 21.95 13.92 12.02
CA LEU A 8 23.03 13.31 12.78
C LEU A 8 24.15 12.86 11.82
N PRO A 9 25.26 13.62 11.73
CA PRO A 9 26.35 13.29 10.82
C PRO A 9 26.94 11.90 11.09
N ALA A 10 27.38 11.19 10.05
CA ALA A 10 27.83 9.80 10.15
C ALA A 10 28.84 9.51 11.28
N PRO A 11 29.91 10.31 11.49
CA PRO A 11 30.85 10.05 12.60
C PRO A 11 30.21 10.17 13.99
N ALA A 12 29.19 11.02 14.14
CA ALA A 12 28.45 11.15 15.39
C ALA A 12 27.41 10.04 15.54
N ALA A 13 26.76 9.66 14.44
CA ALA A 13 25.81 8.54 14.39
C ALA A 13 26.48 7.23 14.83
N GLU A 14 27.65 6.92 14.27
CA GLU A 14 28.44 5.73 14.62
C GLU A 14 28.78 5.68 16.11
N ARG A 15 29.33 6.78 16.66
CA ARG A 15 29.67 6.86 18.09
C ARG A 15 28.46 6.71 19.01
N LEU A 16 27.36 7.41 18.72
CA LEU A 16 26.15 7.33 19.55
C LEU A 16 25.50 5.94 19.47
N LEU A 17 25.54 5.32 18.30
CA LEU A 17 25.06 3.95 18.12
C LEU A 17 25.91 2.95 18.90
N GLU A 18 27.23 3.08 18.86
CA GLU A 18 28.14 2.23 19.64
C GLU A 18 27.83 2.34 21.15
N ILE A 19 27.66 3.56 21.66
CA ILE A 19 27.26 3.80 23.06
C ILE A 19 25.91 3.14 23.37
N TYR A 20 24.91 3.31 22.51
CA TYR A 20 23.58 2.73 22.70
C TYR A 20 23.61 1.19 22.70
N LEU A 21 24.30 0.57 21.75
CA LEU A 21 24.40 -0.89 21.64
C LEU A 21 25.24 -1.48 22.78
N HIS A 22 26.30 -0.79 23.21
CA HIS A 22 27.13 -1.21 24.33
C HIS A 22 26.36 -1.19 25.66
N ASN A 23 25.64 -0.09 25.94
CA ASN A 23 24.85 0.06 27.17
C ASN A 23 23.56 -0.79 27.14
N GLY A 24 23.08 -1.10 25.93
CA GLY A 24 21.87 -1.86 25.67
C GLY A 24 20.59 -1.01 25.80
N PRO A 25 19.48 -1.47 25.16
CA PRO A 25 18.23 -0.71 25.06
C PRO A 25 17.60 -0.39 26.43
N ARG A 26 17.87 -1.18 27.47
CA ARG A 26 17.32 -0.98 28.82
C ARG A 26 17.88 0.25 29.54
N GLN A 27 19.05 0.73 29.14
CA GLN A 27 19.69 1.90 29.75
C GLN A 27 19.33 3.21 29.02
N TRP A 28 18.60 3.14 27.92
CA TRP A 28 18.18 4.32 27.19
C TRP A 28 17.08 5.05 27.98
N SER A 29 17.33 6.32 28.30
CA SER A 29 16.46 7.16 29.14
C SER A 29 15.19 7.65 28.44
N GLY A 30 14.97 7.25 27.19
CA GLY A 30 13.93 7.81 26.34
C GLY A 30 14.41 9.00 25.51
N PHE A 31 13.55 9.44 24.60
CA PHE A 31 13.79 10.60 23.74
C PHE A 31 13.41 11.88 24.48
N ASN A 32 14.27 12.90 24.41
CA ASN A 32 13.97 14.24 24.92
C ASN A 32 14.08 15.26 23.78
N ALA A 33 12.93 15.70 23.25
CA ALA A 33 12.88 16.66 22.15
C ALA A 33 13.41 18.07 22.51
N ASN A 34 13.57 18.39 23.79
CA ASN A 34 14.11 19.67 24.26
C ASN A 34 15.63 19.63 24.47
N GLU A 35 16.23 18.44 24.48
CA GLU A 35 17.64 18.23 24.76
C GLU A 35 18.22 17.25 23.74
N LEU A 36 18.53 17.79 22.55
CA LEU A 36 19.14 17.00 21.49
C LEU A 36 20.65 16.85 21.73
N PRO A 37 21.27 15.72 21.32
CA PRO A 37 22.72 15.56 21.40
C PRO A 37 23.46 16.72 20.72
N GLU A 38 24.58 17.17 21.30
CA GLU A 38 25.36 18.30 20.80
C GLU A 38 25.76 18.13 19.33
N ALA A 39 25.93 16.90 18.84
CA ALA A 39 26.32 16.60 17.47
C ALA A 39 25.20 16.79 16.42
N VAL A 40 23.94 17.02 16.83
CA VAL A 40 22.82 17.24 15.91
C VAL A 40 22.99 18.59 15.20
N ARG A 41 22.70 18.64 13.90
CA ARG A 41 22.84 19.83 13.05
C ARG A 41 21.55 20.11 12.29
N PHE A 42 21.38 21.36 11.87
CA PHE A 42 20.35 21.81 10.94
C PHE A 42 21.02 22.47 9.73
N THR A 43 20.37 22.41 8.57
CA THR A 43 20.89 23.00 7.33
C THR A 43 20.94 24.53 7.41
N PRO A 44 22.02 25.19 7.00
CA PRO A 44 22.11 26.65 7.00
C PRO A 44 21.47 27.28 5.74
N THR A 45 20.32 26.80 5.28
CA THR A 45 19.74 27.14 3.95
C THR A 45 18.49 28.01 3.99
N GLY A 46 18.22 28.69 5.10
CA GLY A 46 17.00 29.48 5.27
C GLY A 46 15.79 28.58 5.55
N GLY A 47 15.13 28.83 6.68
CA GLY A 47 14.08 27.97 7.22
C GLY A 47 14.08 28.05 8.73
N SER A 48 13.16 27.32 9.37
CA SER A 48 13.12 27.20 10.83
C SER A 48 13.39 25.76 11.23
N PRO A 49 14.24 25.51 12.25
CA PRO A 49 14.34 24.19 12.87
C PRO A 49 12.96 23.65 13.23
N ILE A 50 12.76 22.35 13.03
CA ILE A 50 11.59 21.67 13.54
C ILE A 50 11.46 21.93 15.05
N SER A 51 10.24 22.22 15.50
CA SER A 51 9.97 22.42 16.93
C SER A 51 10.09 21.09 17.69
N SER A 52 10.48 21.15 18.97
CA SER A 52 10.45 19.99 19.88
C SER A 52 9.10 19.28 19.92
N LYS A 53 7.98 20.02 19.83
CA LYS A 53 6.63 19.44 19.75
C LYS A 53 6.46 18.47 18.58
N HIS A 54 6.79 18.90 17.36
CA HIS A 54 6.72 18.04 16.18
C HIS A 54 7.69 16.85 16.24
N LEU A 55 8.87 16.99 16.88
CA LEU A 55 9.77 15.86 17.10
C LEU A 55 9.15 14.82 18.05
N GLU A 56 8.52 15.29 19.12
CA GLU A 56 7.77 14.44 20.05
C GLU A 56 6.61 13.74 19.35
N GLU A 57 5.86 14.45 18.49
CA GLU A 57 4.80 13.86 17.67
C GLU A 57 5.34 12.75 16.76
N ILE A 58 6.52 12.94 16.15
CA ILE A 58 7.14 11.90 15.34
C ILE A 58 7.43 10.66 16.16
N ARG A 59 8.10 10.85 17.30
CA ARG A 59 8.43 9.77 18.23
C ARG A 59 7.15 9.04 18.68
N MET A 60 6.16 9.77 19.15
CA MET A 60 4.93 9.21 19.68
C MET A 60 4.11 8.48 18.63
N GLY A 61 4.09 8.96 17.39
CA GLY A 61 3.45 8.27 16.26
C GLY A 61 4.08 6.91 15.99
N ILE A 62 5.42 6.86 15.87
CA ILE A 62 6.15 5.60 15.67
C ILE A 62 5.94 4.65 16.86
N LEU A 63 6.03 5.16 18.09
CA LEU A 63 5.84 4.37 19.31
C LEU A 63 4.42 3.80 19.43
N HIS A 64 3.40 4.59 19.09
CA HIS A 64 2.02 4.15 19.10
C HIS A 64 1.80 2.97 18.12
N ILE A 65 2.31 3.11 16.89
CA ILE A 65 2.23 2.04 15.89
C ILE A 65 3.01 0.80 16.36
N ALA A 66 4.20 0.98 16.93
CA ALA A 66 4.99 -0.13 17.48
C ALA A 66 4.21 -0.88 18.59
N LYS A 67 3.62 -0.17 19.55
CA LYS A 67 2.80 -0.74 20.64
C LYS A 67 1.61 -1.55 20.13
N ASN A 68 0.90 -1.04 19.13
CA ASN A 68 -0.21 -1.77 18.49
C ASN A 68 0.27 -3.03 17.75
N ASN A 69 1.57 -3.18 17.52
CA ASN A 69 2.20 -4.27 16.80
C ASN A 69 3.18 -5.07 17.67
N GLY A 70 2.93 -5.15 18.98
CA GLY A 70 3.68 -6.05 19.86
C GLY A 70 5.06 -5.55 20.30
N TYR A 71 5.29 -4.23 20.27
CA TYR A 71 6.35 -3.60 21.05
C TYR A 71 6.22 -3.96 22.54
N ASP A 72 7.32 -3.91 23.30
CA ASP A 72 7.49 -4.43 24.67
C ASP A 72 7.53 -5.97 24.82
N ARG A 73 7.37 -6.71 23.71
CA ARG A 73 7.62 -8.16 23.64
C ARG A 73 8.35 -8.53 22.36
N LYS A 74 8.71 -9.81 22.21
CA LYS A 74 9.22 -10.32 20.93
C LYS A 74 8.04 -10.41 19.94
N GLY A 75 7.96 -9.44 19.04
CA GLY A 75 6.91 -9.37 18.02
C GLY A 75 6.92 -10.58 17.09
N THR A 76 5.75 -11.07 16.71
CA THR A 76 5.59 -12.13 15.71
C THR A 76 5.88 -11.59 14.31
N ARG A 77 6.16 -12.48 13.34
CA ARG A 77 6.39 -12.08 11.95
C ARG A 77 5.24 -11.26 11.35
N ALA A 78 4.00 -11.60 11.69
CA ALA A 78 2.82 -10.88 11.22
C ALA A 78 2.73 -9.47 11.82
N GLU A 79 2.98 -9.34 13.12
CA GLU A 79 2.99 -8.04 13.82
C GLU A 79 4.10 -7.12 13.30
N LEU A 80 5.31 -7.65 13.09
CA LEU A 80 6.41 -6.86 12.51
C LEU A 80 6.12 -6.42 11.07
N SER A 81 5.44 -7.26 10.28
CA SER A 81 4.98 -6.89 8.93
C SER A 81 3.90 -5.81 8.95
N ASN A 82 2.97 -5.88 9.90
CA ASN A 82 1.91 -4.89 10.07
C ASN A 82 2.46 -3.55 10.61
N PHE A 83 3.44 -3.59 11.51
CA PHE A 83 4.22 -2.42 11.92
C PHE A 83 4.85 -1.74 10.70
N ASP A 84 5.56 -2.49 9.87
CA ASP A 84 6.24 -1.95 8.68
C ASP A 84 5.23 -1.24 7.75
N ALA A 85 4.08 -1.86 7.47
CA ALA A 85 3.05 -1.27 6.60
C ALA A 85 2.43 0.00 7.20
N GLN A 86 2.01 -0.04 8.47
CA GLN A 86 1.39 1.11 9.15
C GLN A 86 2.37 2.27 9.33
N ALA A 87 3.61 1.99 9.73
CA ALA A 87 4.63 3.02 9.89
C ALA A 87 5.04 3.63 8.55
N ALA A 88 5.10 2.84 7.46
CA ALA A 88 5.36 3.36 6.12
C ALA A 88 4.26 4.35 5.67
N ALA A 89 2.99 3.97 5.82
CA ALA A 89 1.86 4.84 5.51
C ALA A 89 1.88 6.13 6.36
N TRP A 90 2.03 5.98 7.68
CA TRP A 90 2.02 7.11 8.61
C TRP A 90 3.19 8.08 8.37
N LEU A 91 4.41 7.57 8.14
CA LEU A 91 5.59 8.39 7.83
C LEU A 91 5.41 9.19 6.53
N ALA A 92 4.82 8.57 5.50
CA ALA A 92 4.61 9.22 4.21
C ALA A 92 3.57 10.35 4.27
N ASP A 93 2.64 10.30 5.23
CA ASP A 93 1.62 11.33 5.48
C ASP A 93 2.12 12.50 6.33
N GLN A 94 3.30 12.40 6.95
CA GLN A 94 3.82 13.49 7.76
C GLN A 94 4.26 14.66 6.87
N SER A 95 3.54 15.77 6.95
CA SER A 95 3.84 17.00 6.20
C SER A 95 5.27 17.51 6.44
N VAL A 96 5.79 17.34 7.66
CA VAL A 96 7.16 17.72 8.03
C VAL A 96 8.24 16.87 7.35
N LEU A 97 7.88 15.64 6.92
CA LEU A 97 8.72 14.73 6.15
C LEU A 97 8.47 14.81 4.64
N ALA A 98 7.62 15.73 4.17
CA ALA A 98 7.33 15.90 2.75
C ALA A 98 8.40 16.73 2.00
N SER A 99 9.32 17.36 2.71
CA SER A 99 10.38 18.18 2.11
C SER A 99 11.58 17.35 1.66
N GLY A 100 12.42 17.93 0.79
CA GLY A 100 13.68 17.30 0.36
C GLY A 100 14.68 17.04 1.49
N GLU A 101 14.49 17.60 2.70
CA GLU A 101 15.30 17.25 3.88
C GLU A 101 15.20 15.74 4.19
N ALA A 102 14.03 15.14 4.01
CA ALA A 102 13.79 13.72 4.28
C ALA A 102 14.48 12.79 3.26
N LEU A 103 15.10 13.31 2.19
CA LEU A 103 15.93 12.50 1.29
C LEU A 103 17.34 12.26 1.84
N ARG A 104 17.71 12.87 2.97
CA ARG A 104 19.07 12.77 3.50
C ARG A 104 19.20 11.70 4.56
N ASP A 105 20.22 10.87 4.39
CA ASP A 105 20.53 9.75 5.26
C ASP A 105 20.75 10.18 6.73
N ASP A 106 21.34 11.34 6.97
CA ASP A 106 21.62 11.87 8.30
C ASP A 106 20.36 12.27 9.09
N VAL A 107 19.24 12.57 8.43
CA VAL A 107 17.93 12.74 9.07
C VAL A 107 17.43 11.40 9.61
N TRP A 108 17.58 10.33 8.83
CA TRP A 108 17.12 9.01 9.24
C TRP A 108 18.03 8.36 10.27
N ALA A 109 19.33 8.66 10.23
CA ALA A 109 20.24 8.33 11.32
C ALA A 109 19.80 8.99 12.63
N PHE A 110 19.41 10.27 12.59
CA PHE A 110 18.84 10.94 13.77
C PHE A 110 17.59 10.22 14.28
N ILE A 111 16.62 9.92 13.40
CA ILE A 111 15.38 9.27 13.83
C ILE A 111 15.68 7.89 14.44
N ALA A 112 16.57 7.11 13.84
CA ALA A 112 16.83 5.75 14.29
C ALA A 112 17.78 5.64 15.50
N ILE A 113 18.64 6.62 15.75
CA ILE A 113 19.63 6.57 16.85
C ILE A 113 19.23 7.45 18.04
N VAL A 114 18.56 8.58 17.78
CA VAL A 114 18.20 9.55 18.81
C VAL A 114 16.73 9.47 19.17
N ALA A 115 15.85 9.50 18.16
CA ALA A 115 14.41 9.57 18.42
C ALA A 115 13.82 8.21 18.83
N ALA A 116 14.11 7.15 18.08
CA ALA A 116 13.48 5.84 18.27
C ALA A 116 14.46 4.64 18.18
N PRO A 117 15.61 4.66 18.91
CA PRO A 117 16.57 3.56 18.89
C PRO A 117 16.04 2.28 19.52
N ASP A 118 15.13 2.40 20.48
CA ASP A 118 14.42 1.29 21.12
C ASP A 118 13.54 0.52 20.13
N ILE A 119 12.84 1.22 19.23
CA ILE A 119 11.99 0.62 18.21
C ILE A 119 12.82 -0.01 17.10
N ALA A 120 13.92 0.64 16.68
CA ALA A 120 14.88 0.04 15.76
C ALA A 120 15.47 -1.27 16.33
N ASN A 121 15.87 -1.25 17.61
CA ASN A 121 16.38 -2.43 18.31
C ASN A 121 15.33 -3.54 18.46
N TRP A 122 14.11 -3.20 18.84
CA TRP A 122 13.01 -4.16 18.91
C TRP A 122 12.76 -4.84 17.56
N ARG A 123 12.84 -4.08 16.47
CA ARG A 123 12.54 -4.57 15.12
C ARG A 123 13.67 -5.40 14.50
N PHE A 124 14.93 -5.07 14.78
CA PHE A 124 16.10 -5.62 14.07
C PHE A 124 17.30 -6.02 14.93
N GLY A 125 17.25 -5.81 16.25
CA GLY A 125 18.37 -6.10 17.14
C GLY A 125 19.53 -5.10 16.98
N ASP A 126 20.76 -5.60 17.03
CA ASP A 126 22.01 -4.83 17.09
C ASP A 126 22.62 -4.51 15.73
N SER A 127 21.94 -4.87 14.63
CA SER A 127 22.38 -4.67 13.24
C SER A 127 22.61 -3.17 12.92
N PRO A 128 23.87 -2.69 12.80
CA PRO A 128 24.16 -1.26 12.71
C PRO A 128 23.56 -0.56 11.49
N GLU A 129 23.44 -1.26 10.35
CA GLU A 129 22.87 -0.75 9.11
C GLU A 129 21.36 -0.42 9.22
N ARG A 130 20.71 -0.82 10.32
CA ARG A 130 19.31 -0.52 10.62
C ARG A 130 19.14 0.81 11.38
N TYR A 131 20.24 1.38 11.86
CA TYR A 131 20.29 2.63 12.60
C TYR A 131 20.97 3.74 11.81
N LEU A 132 22.06 3.42 11.13
CA LEU A 132 22.74 4.37 10.24
C LEU A 132 21.82 4.74 9.07
N GLY A 133 22.02 5.93 8.51
CA GLY A 133 21.26 6.38 7.35
C GLY A 133 21.56 5.55 6.10
N GLY A 134 20.62 5.54 5.16
CA GLY A 134 20.69 4.80 3.90
C GLY A 134 19.50 3.86 3.67
N VAL A 135 19.49 3.16 2.54
CA VAL A 135 18.35 2.35 2.08
C VAL A 135 17.93 1.21 3.03
N ARG A 136 18.83 0.79 3.94
CA ARG A 136 18.57 -0.27 4.92
C ARG A 136 18.10 0.25 6.28
N ASN A 137 18.19 1.55 6.53
CA ASN A 137 17.75 2.19 7.77
C ASN A 137 16.30 1.82 8.07
N THR A 138 16.01 1.56 9.35
CA THR A 138 14.71 1.08 9.83
C THR A 138 13.55 1.94 9.35
N PHE A 139 13.68 3.27 9.43
CA PHE A 139 12.60 4.21 9.18
C PHE A 139 12.68 4.80 7.76
N GLN A 140 13.89 5.04 7.24
CA GLN A 140 14.06 5.54 5.87
C GLN A 140 13.44 4.59 4.85
N ARG A 141 13.66 3.28 4.98
CA ARG A 141 13.08 2.29 4.07
C ARG A 141 11.55 2.34 4.10
N LEU A 142 10.96 2.58 5.27
CA LEU A 142 9.51 2.62 5.44
C LEU A 142 8.92 3.90 4.84
N TRP A 143 9.55 5.05 5.11
CA TRP A 143 9.17 6.30 4.48
C TRP A 143 9.30 6.23 2.96
N MET A 144 10.41 5.71 2.42
CA MET A 144 10.60 5.52 0.98
C MET A 144 9.51 4.64 0.37
N ARG A 145 9.16 3.51 1.03
CA ARG A 145 8.06 2.65 0.60
C ARG A 145 6.74 3.40 0.58
N GLY A 146 6.42 4.14 1.64
CA GLY A 146 5.22 4.96 1.69
C GLY A 146 5.20 6.00 0.57
N LYS A 147 6.31 6.70 0.31
CA LYS A 147 6.39 7.69 -0.78
C LYS A 147 6.26 7.09 -2.18
N LEU A 148 6.81 5.89 -2.42
CA LEU A 148 6.81 5.24 -3.73
C LEU A 148 5.53 4.47 -4.05
N PHE A 149 4.88 3.89 -3.04
CA PHE A 149 3.72 3.01 -3.23
C PHE A 149 2.40 3.64 -2.79
N ASP A 150 2.38 4.96 -2.62
CA ASP A 150 1.17 5.74 -2.41
C ASP A 150 0.37 5.84 -3.73
N ARG A 151 -0.82 5.25 -3.76
CA ARG A 151 -1.74 5.38 -4.93
C ARG A 151 -2.44 6.75 -5.00
N GLY A 152 -2.17 7.65 -4.07
CA GLY A 152 -2.73 8.98 -3.96
C GLY A 152 -3.99 9.04 -3.08
N GLN A 153 -4.29 10.24 -2.58
CA GLN A 153 -5.39 10.50 -1.64
C GLN A 153 -6.77 10.13 -2.20
N ALA A 154 -6.95 10.17 -3.51
CA ALA A 154 -8.20 9.80 -4.17
C ALA A 154 -8.40 8.26 -4.27
N SER A 155 -7.35 7.47 -4.00
CA SER A 155 -7.43 6.01 -4.06
C SER A 155 -8.00 5.43 -2.77
N PHE A 156 -9.02 4.58 -2.89
CA PHE A 156 -9.65 3.92 -1.74
C PHE A 156 -8.71 2.92 -1.05
N ASP A 157 -7.78 2.32 -1.80
CA ASP A 157 -6.79 1.36 -1.31
C ASP A 157 -5.41 2.01 -1.33
N ARG A 158 -5.34 3.30 -0.94
CA ARG A 158 -4.14 4.16 -1.03
C ARG A 158 -2.87 3.43 -0.61
N TRP A 159 -2.96 2.70 0.50
CA TRP A 159 -1.85 2.00 1.15
C TRP A 159 -1.82 0.49 0.93
N GLY A 160 -2.75 -0.09 0.16
CA GLY A 160 -2.87 -1.55 0.05
C GLY A 160 -1.63 -2.25 -0.55
N LEU A 161 -0.79 -1.53 -1.29
CA LEU A 161 0.48 -2.07 -1.77
C LEU A 161 1.47 -2.36 -0.62
N LEU A 162 1.40 -1.57 0.47
CA LEU A 162 2.26 -1.74 1.64
C LEU A 162 2.02 -3.08 2.35
N GLU A 163 0.80 -3.62 2.24
CA GLU A 163 0.38 -4.89 2.84
C GLU A 163 0.54 -6.09 1.89
N LYS A 164 0.41 -5.86 0.58
CA LYS A 164 0.35 -6.92 -0.43
C LYS A 164 1.73 -7.37 -0.91
N LEU A 165 2.69 -6.44 -0.99
CA LEU A 165 4.05 -6.73 -1.44
C LEU A 165 4.83 -7.54 -0.40
N SER A 166 5.68 -8.46 -0.87
CA SER A 166 6.65 -9.14 -0.01
C SER A 166 7.86 -8.25 0.29
N GLU A 167 8.62 -8.59 1.33
CA GLU A 167 9.90 -7.89 1.64
C GLU A 167 10.89 -7.97 0.47
N ASP A 168 10.98 -9.12 -0.21
CA ASP A 168 11.81 -9.24 -1.41
C ASP A 168 11.30 -8.32 -2.53
N ALA A 169 9.99 -8.26 -2.79
CA ALA A 169 9.44 -7.37 -3.82
C ALA A 169 9.77 -5.90 -3.53
N PHE A 170 9.66 -5.45 -2.27
CA PHE A 170 10.11 -4.12 -1.88
C PHE A 170 11.58 -3.91 -2.21
N VAL A 171 12.47 -4.80 -1.76
CA VAL A 171 13.92 -4.70 -1.99
C VAL A 171 14.24 -4.64 -3.49
N GLN A 172 13.62 -5.52 -4.28
CA GLN A 172 13.83 -5.58 -5.73
C GLN A 172 13.46 -4.28 -6.44
N ILE A 173 12.48 -3.52 -5.94
CA ILE A 173 12.05 -2.24 -6.51
C ILE A 173 12.88 -1.09 -5.94
N THR A 174 12.97 -0.97 -4.61
CA THR A 174 13.48 0.23 -3.93
C THR A 174 15.00 0.33 -3.88
N GLU A 175 15.73 -0.79 -3.82
CA GLU A 175 17.21 -0.75 -3.80
C GLU A 175 17.83 -0.59 -5.20
N ARG A 176 17.01 -0.47 -6.25
CA ARG A 176 17.45 -0.28 -7.64
C ARG A 176 17.17 1.16 -8.10
N PRO A 177 18.18 2.04 -8.19
CA PRO A 177 17.97 3.44 -8.56
C PRO A 177 17.24 3.63 -9.89
N SER A 178 17.52 2.79 -10.89
CA SER A 178 16.85 2.85 -12.20
C SER A 178 15.36 2.50 -12.17
N LEU A 179 14.85 1.91 -11.09
CA LEU A 179 13.44 1.52 -10.93
C LEU A 179 12.77 2.32 -9.81
N GLY A 180 13.35 2.30 -8.61
CA GLY A 180 12.84 2.99 -7.42
C GLY A 180 13.08 4.49 -7.41
N GLY A 181 13.90 5.03 -8.33
CA GLY A 181 14.13 6.47 -8.47
C GLY A 181 12.96 7.22 -9.12
N ASN A 182 12.01 6.50 -9.75
CA ASN A 182 10.82 7.08 -10.35
C ASN A 182 9.55 6.51 -9.71
N PRO A 183 8.72 7.33 -9.02
CA PRO A 183 7.50 6.87 -8.36
C PRO A 183 6.47 6.24 -9.32
N VAL A 184 6.32 6.74 -10.54
CA VAL A 184 5.37 6.21 -11.53
C VAL A 184 5.74 4.78 -11.91
N LEU A 185 7.02 4.57 -12.23
CA LEU A 185 7.52 3.24 -12.59
C LEU A 185 7.48 2.29 -11.39
N ALA A 186 7.94 2.72 -10.21
CA ALA A 186 7.91 1.91 -8.99
C ALA A 186 6.48 1.46 -8.62
N LEU A 187 5.52 2.39 -8.67
CA LEU A 187 4.11 2.12 -8.44
C LEU A 187 3.55 1.15 -9.48
N GLY A 188 3.81 1.38 -10.77
CA GLY A 188 3.39 0.49 -11.84
C GLY A 188 3.90 -0.94 -11.67
N ILE A 189 5.18 -1.09 -11.30
CA ILE A 189 5.81 -2.40 -11.04
C ILE A 189 5.13 -3.10 -9.86
N ALA A 190 4.88 -2.38 -8.76
CA ALA A 190 4.19 -2.92 -7.60
C ALA A 190 2.78 -3.42 -7.95
N GLU A 191 2.04 -2.66 -8.76
CA GLU A 191 0.69 -3.04 -9.20
C GLU A 191 0.71 -4.30 -10.09
N ALA A 192 1.65 -4.36 -11.04
CA ALA A 192 1.83 -5.55 -11.88
C ALA A 192 2.23 -6.77 -11.05
N TRP A 193 3.11 -6.59 -10.05
CA TRP A 193 3.49 -7.64 -9.12
C TRP A 193 2.28 -8.19 -8.35
N VAL A 194 1.39 -7.32 -7.86
CA VAL A 194 0.18 -7.75 -7.14
C VAL A 194 -0.74 -8.55 -8.06
N ARG A 195 -1.00 -8.06 -9.29
CA ARG A 195 -1.80 -8.81 -10.28
C ARG A 195 -1.18 -10.17 -10.60
N ALA A 196 0.13 -10.21 -10.83
CA ALA A 196 0.87 -11.43 -11.09
C ALA A 196 0.83 -12.41 -9.91
N SER A 197 0.93 -11.92 -8.68
CA SER A 197 0.86 -12.76 -7.47
C SER A 197 -0.50 -13.43 -7.29
N LEU A 198 -1.57 -12.78 -7.76
CA LEU A 198 -2.92 -13.36 -7.78
C LEU A 198 -3.08 -14.41 -8.87
N HIS A 199 -2.38 -14.24 -10.00
CA HIS A 199 -2.45 -15.17 -11.14
C HIS A 199 -1.59 -16.42 -10.93
N HIS A 200 -0.31 -16.23 -10.57
CA HIS A 200 0.69 -17.30 -10.47
C HIS A 200 0.82 -17.90 -9.07
N GLY A 201 0.20 -17.26 -8.05
CA GLY A 201 0.35 -17.61 -6.64
C GLY A 201 1.68 -17.14 -6.03
N LYS A 202 1.72 -16.97 -4.70
CA LYS A 202 2.89 -16.38 -4.02
C LYS A 202 4.18 -17.23 -4.12
N GLY A 203 4.07 -18.55 -4.28
CA GLY A 203 5.23 -19.45 -4.28
C GLY A 203 6.15 -19.33 -5.50
N SER A 204 5.63 -18.83 -6.63
CA SER A 204 6.39 -18.63 -7.87
C SER A 204 6.92 -17.20 -8.02
N MET A 205 6.52 -16.29 -7.13
CA MET A 205 6.79 -14.86 -7.30
C MET A 205 8.26 -14.49 -7.17
N GLU A 206 9.07 -15.20 -6.38
CA GLU A 206 10.48 -14.85 -6.22
C GLU A 206 11.26 -14.95 -7.56
N SER A 207 11.17 -16.11 -8.21
CA SER A 207 11.84 -16.36 -9.49
C SER A 207 11.25 -15.50 -10.61
N LEU A 208 9.93 -15.32 -10.63
CA LEU A 208 9.25 -14.43 -11.58
C LEU A 208 9.68 -12.97 -11.40
N THR A 209 9.69 -12.45 -10.16
CA THR A 209 10.10 -11.07 -9.86
C THR A 209 11.53 -10.83 -10.31
N ARG A 210 12.45 -11.75 -10.01
CA ARG A 210 13.85 -11.62 -10.42
C ARG A 210 14.00 -11.54 -11.94
N ARG A 211 13.30 -12.39 -12.70
CA ARG A 211 13.28 -12.34 -14.18
C ARG A 211 12.65 -11.04 -14.70
N ALA A 212 11.50 -10.67 -14.14
CA ALA A 212 10.76 -9.47 -14.51
C ALA A 212 11.61 -8.20 -14.32
N MET A 213 12.28 -8.06 -13.16
CA MET A 213 13.15 -6.91 -12.89
C MET A 213 14.28 -6.77 -13.92
N LEU A 214 14.88 -7.88 -14.38
CA LEU A 214 15.90 -7.84 -15.42
C LEU A 214 15.33 -7.31 -16.74
N GLN A 215 14.16 -7.80 -17.15
CA GLN A 215 13.51 -7.36 -18.38
C GLN A 215 13.03 -5.91 -18.31
N ILE A 216 12.46 -5.49 -17.17
CA ILE A 216 12.03 -4.10 -16.95
C ILE A 216 13.22 -3.17 -17.10
N ARG A 217 14.37 -3.48 -16.46
CA ARG A 217 15.58 -2.66 -16.58
C ARG A 217 16.03 -2.53 -18.03
N VAL A 218 16.17 -3.65 -18.74
CA VAL A 218 16.57 -3.63 -20.16
C VAL A 218 15.63 -2.78 -21.00
N LYS A 219 14.31 -2.93 -20.79
CA LYS A 219 13.32 -2.12 -21.52
C LYS A 219 13.36 -0.64 -21.14
N ASN A 220 13.63 -0.32 -19.87
CA ASN A 220 13.73 1.05 -19.38
C ASN A 220 14.94 1.80 -19.95
N GLU A 221 16.05 1.09 -20.26
CA GLU A 221 17.21 1.69 -20.94
C GLU A 221 16.92 2.04 -22.41
N VAL A 222 16.01 1.30 -23.06
CA VAL A 222 15.67 1.50 -24.47
C VAL A 222 14.51 2.49 -24.64
N ARG A 223 13.61 2.55 -23.65
CA ARG A 223 12.41 3.38 -23.64
C ARG A 223 12.14 3.85 -22.22
N CYS A 224 11.92 5.15 -22.03
CA CYS A 224 11.46 5.71 -20.77
C CYS A 224 10.08 5.13 -20.41
N LEU A 225 10.04 4.10 -19.56
CA LEU A 225 8.80 3.43 -19.21
C LEU A 225 7.91 4.32 -18.33
N ASP A 226 8.52 5.21 -17.57
CA ASP A 226 7.87 6.19 -16.71
C ASP A 226 7.12 7.30 -17.47
N GLU A 227 7.46 7.53 -18.75
CA GLU A 227 6.75 8.48 -19.61
C GLU A 227 5.53 7.88 -20.32
N LEU A 228 5.28 6.58 -20.13
CA LEU A 228 4.13 5.92 -20.75
C LEU A 228 2.82 6.32 -20.07
N PRO A 229 1.73 6.45 -20.83
CA PRO A 229 0.39 6.46 -20.26
C PRO A 229 0.18 5.25 -19.34
N ALA A 230 -0.51 5.45 -18.23
CA ALA A 230 -0.66 4.44 -17.17
C ALA A 230 -1.18 3.09 -17.72
N GLU A 231 -2.11 3.13 -18.67
CA GLU A 231 -2.64 1.94 -19.35
C GLU A 231 -1.57 1.19 -20.16
N ASN A 232 -0.70 1.92 -20.86
CA ASN A 232 0.36 1.32 -21.67
C ASN A 232 1.48 0.77 -20.79
N LEU A 233 1.82 1.49 -19.72
CA LEU A 233 2.76 1.01 -18.71
C LEU A 233 2.25 -0.29 -18.08
N ALA A 234 0.97 -0.34 -17.69
CA ALA A 234 0.36 -1.53 -17.12
C ALA A 234 0.43 -2.73 -18.08
N VAL A 235 0.09 -2.55 -19.37
CA VAL A 235 0.18 -3.60 -20.39
C VAL A 235 1.61 -4.13 -20.54
N VAL A 236 2.60 -3.23 -20.61
CA VAL A 236 4.01 -3.62 -20.73
C VAL A 236 4.46 -4.42 -19.51
N LEU A 237 4.13 -3.95 -18.30
CA LEU A 237 4.51 -4.63 -17.07
C LEU A 237 3.79 -5.96 -16.89
N ASP A 238 2.50 -6.04 -17.17
CA ASP A 238 1.72 -7.29 -17.09
C ASP A 238 2.28 -8.33 -18.07
N THR A 239 2.70 -7.91 -19.26
CA THR A 239 3.37 -8.78 -20.24
C THR A 239 4.68 -9.33 -19.68
N ILE A 240 5.50 -8.49 -19.04
CA ILE A 240 6.78 -8.90 -18.44
C ILE A 240 6.56 -9.86 -17.25
N PHE A 241 5.50 -9.64 -16.49
CA PHE A 241 5.08 -10.51 -15.39
C PHE A 241 4.24 -11.72 -15.84
N GLU A 242 4.16 -11.98 -17.15
CA GLU A 242 3.43 -13.12 -17.72
C GLU A 242 1.97 -13.19 -17.22
N THR A 243 1.34 -12.03 -17.01
CA THR A 243 -0.04 -11.91 -16.54
C THR A 243 -0.96 -11.59 -17.72
N PRO A 244 -2.13 -12.24 -17.85
CA PRO A 244 -3.07 -11.94 -18.92
C PRO A 244 -3.47 -10.46 -18.89
N VAL A 245 -3.21 -9.75 -20.00
CA VAL A 245 -3.63 -8.36 -20.14
C VAL A 245 -5.15 -8.32 -20.15
N ALA A 246 -5.75 -7.64 -19.17
CA ALA A 246 -7.19 -7.34 -19.22
C ALA A 246 -7.43 -6.50 -20.47
N THR A 247 -7.97 -7.11 -21.52
CA THR A 247 -8.19 -6.44 -22.79
C THR A 247 -9.20 -5.31 -22.55
N SER A 248 -8.73 -4.07 -22.55
CA SER A 248 -9.60 -2.91 -22.50
C SER A 248 -10.33 -2.84 -23.85
N ILE A 249 -11.62 -3.18 -23.86
CA ILE A 249 -12.48 -2.99 -25.03
C ILE A 249 -12.59 -1.47 -25.24
N LYS A 250 -11.80 -0.90 -26.15
CA LYS A 250 -12.11 0.38 -26.77
C LYS A 250 -12.86 0.09 -28.07
N GLY A 251 -14.11 0.53 -28.12
CA GLY A 251 -15.04 0.30 -29.22
C GLY A 251 -14.68 1.08 -30.49
N SER A 252 -14.99 0.47 -31.63
CA SER A 252 -15.94 0.96 -32.63
C SER A 252 -15.71 0.13 -33.90
N ASP A 253 -16.50 -0.92 -34.08
CA ASP A 253 -16.93 -1.34 -35.40
C ASP A 253 -18.31 -1.98 -35.24
N VAL A 254 -19.30 -1.24 -35.73
CA VAL A 254 -20.65 -1.73 -35.95
C VAL A 254 -20.58 -2.71 -37.10
N VAL A 255 -20.64 -4.00 -36.79
CA VAL A 255 -21.11 -5.01 -37.75
C VAL A 255 -22.21 -5.82 -37.07
N THR A 256 -23.41 -5.61 -37.58
CA THR A 256 -24.64 -6.34 -37.28
C THR A 256 -24.57 -7.81 -37.70
N SER A 257 -25.35 -8.62 -36.97
CA SER A 257 -25.64 -10.06 -37.14
C SER A 257 -24.63 -11.01 -36.47
N SER A 258 -25.03 -12.04 -35.75
CA SER A 258 -26.31 -12.75 -35.68
C SER A 258 -26.53 -13.34 -34.29
N ALA A 259 -27.81 -13.43 -33.91
CA ALA A 259 -28.32 -14.03 -32.70
C ALA A 259 -27.68 -15.40 -32.39
N ASN A 260 -27.20 -15.56 -31.15
CA ASN A 260 -27.23 -16.84 -30.47
C ASN A 260 -28.09 -16.67 -29.22
N SER A 261 -29.33 -17.13 -29.35
CA SER A 261 -30.30 -17.32 -28.30
C SER A 261 -29.72 -18.22 -27.20
N PHE A 262 -29.47 -17.66 -26.02
CA PHE A 262 -29.55 -18.46 -24.81
C PHE A 262 -31.03 -18.56 -24.45
N ASP A 263 -31.55 -19.78 -24.59
CA ASP A 263 -32.87 -20.19 -24.16
C ASP A 263 -32.96 -19.99 -22.64
N VAL A 264 -33.59 -18.90 -22.22
CA VAL A 264 -33.99 -18.70 -20.83
C VAL A 264 -35.40 -19.25 -20.72
N THR A 265 -35.52 -20.45 -20.15
CA THR A 265 -36.80 -20.94 -19.66
C THR A 265 -37.33 -19.96 -18.61
N PRO A 266 -38.63 -19.60 -18.64
CA PRO A 266 -39.18 -18.63 -17.71
C PRO A 266 -39.31 -19.30 -16.34
N LEU A 267 -38.31 -19.07 -15.48
CA LEU A 267 -38.36 -19.46 -14.08
C LEU A 267 -39.27 -18.48 -13.33
N GLU A 268 -40.19 -19.10 -12.60
CA GLU A 268 -41.28 -18.57 -11.79
C GLU A 268 -40.98 -17.25 -11.07
N ASN A 269 -41.99 -16.37 -11.04
CA ASN A 269 -42.04 -15.14 -10.25
C ASN A 269 -42.03 -15.48 -8.74
N SER A 270 -40.89 -15.91 -8.22
CA SER A 270 -40.65 -15.99 -6.79
C SER A 270 -40.36 -14.57 -6.27
N THR A 271 -41.04 -14.22 -5.18
CA THR A 271 -40.83 -12.97 -4.47
C THR A 271 -39.95 -13.24 -3.26
N PHE A 272 -38.83 -12.53 -3.17
CA PHE A 272 -37.94 -12.56 -2.01
C PHE A 272 -38.10 -11.22 -1.29
N ASN A 273 -38.58 -11.24 -0.03
CA ASN A 273 -38.84 -10.03 0.76
C ASN A 273 -39.67 -8.95 0.02
N GLY A 274 -40.66 -9.36 -0.76
CA GLY A 274 -41.57 -8.46 -1.50
C GLY A 274 -41.02 -7.91 -2.83
N VAL A 275 -39.80 -8.31 -3.24
CA VAL A 275 -39.19 -7.93 -4.52
C VAL A 275 -39.11 -9.14 -5.46
N THR A 276 -39.37 -8.93 -6.74
CA THR A 276 -39.27 -10.00 -7.75
C THR A 276 -37.80 -10.40 -7.93
N SER A 277 -37.53 -11.70 -8.08
CA SER A 277 -36.18 -12.21 -8.38
C SER A 277 -35.53 -11.45 -9.56
N THR A 278 -36.33 -11.08 -10.58
CA THR A 278 -35.90 -10.28 -11.74
C THR A 278 -35.38 -8.89 -11.35
N ALA A 279 -36.02 -8.19 -10.42
CA ALA A 279 -35.58 -6.86 -9.97
C ALA A 279 -34.29 -6.95 -9.14
N LEU A 280 -34.15 -8.00 -8.32
CA LEU A 280 -32.95 -8.24 -7.54
C LEU A 280 -31.74 -8.58 -8.42
N ILE A 281 -31.93 -9.42 -9.43
CA ILE A 281 -30.90 -9.73 -10.44
C ILE A 281 -30.50 -8.47 -11.21
N ALA A 282 -31.47 -7.66 -11.65
CA ALA A 282 -31.18 -6.42 -12.36
C ALA A 282 -30.38 -5.42 -11.51
N ALA A 283 -30.69 -5.31 -10.22
CA ALA A 283 -29.95 -4.48 -9.28
C ALA A 283 -28.53 -5.02 -9.02
N ALA A 284 -28.38 -6.33 -8.83
CA ALA A 284 -27.08 -6.98 -8.65
C ALA A 284 -26.18 -6.81 -9.89
N THR A 285 -26.73 -6.88 -11.10
CA THR A 285 -25.99 -6.62 -12.34
C THR A 285 -25.45 -5.19 -12.39
N ARG A 286 -26.29 -4.19 -12.09
CA ARG A 286 -25.88 -2.78 -12.08
C ARG A 286 -24.82 -2.49 -11.02
N VAL A 287 -24.98 -3.07 -9.82
CA VAL A 287 -23.97 -3.00 -8.75
C VAL A 287 -22.65 -3.65 -9.18
N LEU A 288 -22.70 -4.79 -9.87
CA LEU A 288 -21.50 -5.48 -10.35
C LEU A 288 -20.75 -4.66 -11.41
N ASP A 289 -21.47 -4.10 -12.38
CA ASP A 289 -20.85 -3.33 -13.47
C ASP A 289 -20.22 -2.04 -12.95
N GLU A 290 -20.91 -1.33 -12.06
CA GLU A 290 -20.36 -0.11 -11.46
C GLU A 290 -19.20 -0.44 -10.51
N ALA A 291 -19.30 -1.50 -9.71
CA ALA A 291 -18.20 -1.94 -8.87
C ALA A 291 -16.95 -2.38 -9.67
N LYS A 292 -17.12 -2.93 -10.88
CA LYS A 292 -16.00 -3.19 -11.80
C LYS A 292 -15.40 -1.90 -12.33
N ARG A 293 -16.25 -0.97 -12.79
CA ARG A 293 -15.84 0.32 -13.36
C ARG A 293 -14.98 1.14 -12.39
N TRP A 294 -15.32 1.09 -11.10
CA TRP A 294 -14.61 1.83 -10.04
C TRP A 294 -13.60 0.97 -9.28
N ASN A 295 -13.33 -0.26 -9.74
CA ASN A 295 -12.41 -1.21 -9.10
C ASN A 295 -12.69 -1.46 -7.60
N LEU A 296 -13.97 -1.50 -7.22
CA LEU A 296 -14.43 -1.64 -5.83
C LEU A 296 -14.59 -3.11 -5.40
N LEU A 297 -14.49 -4.06 -6.34
CA LEU A 297 -14.74 -5.48 -6.10
C LEU A 297 -13.62 -6.15 -5.32
N SER A 298 -13.97 -6.68 -4.15
CA SER A 298 -13.20 -7.73 -3.50
C SER A 298 -13.57 -9.12 -4.07
N PRO A 299 -12.71 -10.15 -3.91
CA PRO A 299 -13.07 -11.51 -4.30
C PRO A 299 -14.37 -12.02 -3.66
N LYS A 300 -14.63 -11.62 -2.40
CA LYS A 300 -15.82 -12.04 -1.64
C LYS A 300 -17.09 -11.32 -2.08
N SER A 301 -17.00 -10.01 -2.34
CA SER A 301 -18.15 -9.25 -2.85
C SER A 301 -18.50 -9.65 -4.30
N ASN A 302 -17.50 -10.05 -5.10
CA ASN A 302 -17.71 -10.61 -6.43
C ASN A 302 -18.37 -12.00 -6.37
N SER A 303 -17.98 -12.86 -5.42
CA SER A 303 -18.64 -14.14 -5.15
C SER A 303 -20.12 -13.92 -4.79
N ALA A 304 -20.37 -13.04 -3.81
CA ALA A 304 -21.72 -12.70 -3.35
C ALA A 304 -22.63 -12.20 -4.48
N LEU A 305 -22.13 -11.30 -5.34
CA LEU A 305 -22.89 -10.79 -6.49
C LEU A 305 -23.16 -11.89 -7.54
N LYS A 306 -22.23 -12.82 -7.75
CA LYS A 306 -22.43 -13.94 -8.67
C LYS A 306 -23.50 -14.92 -8.17
N SER A 307 -23.53 -15.21 -6.86
CA SER A 307 -24.59 -16.02 -6.26
C SER A 307 -25.96 -15.35 -6.43
N LEU A 308 -26.05 -14.03 -6.22
CA LEU A 308 -27.28 -13.27 -6.47
C LEU A 308 -27.75 -13.32 -7.93
N LEU A 309 -26.81 -13.22 -8.89
CA LEU A 309 -27.11 -13.35 -10.32
C LEU A 309 -27.55 -14.77 -10.71
N ALA A 310 -27.09 -15.78 -9.98
CA ALA A 310 -27.50 -17.18 -10.14
C ALA A 310 -28.82 -17.52 -9.41
N SER A 311 -29.49 -16.53 -8.81
CA SER A 311 -30.66 -16.73 -7.94
C SER A 311 -30.39 -17.56 -6.67
N GLU A 312 -29.13 -17.62 -6.23
CA GLU A 312 -28.72 -18.24 -4.98
C GLU A 312 -28.66 -17.18 -3.87
N PHE A 313 -29.69 -17.14 -3.03
CA PHE A 313 -29.83 -16.10 -1.98
C PHE A 313 -29.23 -16.49 -0.62
N ASP A 314 -28.75 -17.72 -0.46
CA ASP A 314 -28.14 -18.21 0.79
C ASP A 314 -26.66 -17.81 0.88
N LEU A 315 -26.42 -16.54 1.17
CA LEU A 315 -25.07 -15.98 1.29
C LEU A 315 -24.44 -16.30 2.66
N THR A 316 -23.17 -16.67 2.65
CA THR A 316 -22.40 -16.84 3.89
C THR A 316 -22.30 -15.52 4.66
N SER A 317 -22.08 -15.59 5.98
CA SER A 317 -21.90 -14.39 6.83
C SER A 317 -20.78 -13.47 6.30
N ASN A 318 -19.70 -14.06 5.78
CA ASN A 318 -18.58 -13.32 5.19
C ASN A 318 -18.95 -12.64 3.86
N GLU A 319 -19.76 -13.29 3.02
CA GLU A 319 -20.24 -12.72 1.76
C GLU A 319 -21.25 -11.59 2.00
N ARG A 320 -22.14 -11.75 2.98
CA ARG A 320 -23.04 -10.68 3.42
C ARG A 320 -22.27 -9.45 3.91
N ASN A 321 -21.26 -9.64 4.76
CA ASN A 321 -20.44 -8.53 5.25
C ASN A 321 -19.68 -7.84 4.11
N ALA A 322 -19.13 -8.60 3.16
CA ALA A 322 -18.43 -8.06 2.00
C ALA A 322 -19.38 -7.30 1.05
N LEU A 323 -20.60 -7.79 0.84
CA LEU A 323 -21.62 -7.16 0.03
C LEU A 323 -22.15 -5.88 0.69
N LYS A 324 -22.38 -5.91 2.01
CA LYS A 324 -22.78 -4.73 2.79
C LYS A 324 -21.73 -3.62 2.70
N TYR A 325 -20.47 -3.98 2.87
CA TYR A 325 -19.35 -3.06 2.72
C TYR A 325 -19.23 -2.50 1.29
N LEU A 326 -19.48 -3.32 0.27
CA LEU A 326 -19.51 -2.85 -1.12
C LEU A 326 -20.65 -1.85 -1.35
N LEU A 327 -21.85 -2.11 -0.84
CA LEU A 327 -23.01 -1.24 -1.00
C LEU A 327 -22.85 0.09 -0.27
N GLU A 328 -22.30 0.09 0.95
CA GLU A 328 -21.92 1.32 1.66
C GLU A 328 -20.86 2.11 0.89
N ARG A 329 -19.94 1.41 0.20
CA ARG A 329 -18.92 2.07 -0.64
C ARG A 329 -19.49 2.68 -1.91
N ILE A 330 -20.50 2.07 -2.52
CA ILE A 330 -21.17 2.62 -3.71
C ILE A 330 -22.03 3.84 -3.33
N GLU A 331 -22.69 3.80 -2.17
CA GLU A 331 -23.46 4.93 -1.62
C GLU A 331 -22.58 6.17 -1.36
N ASN A 332 -21.39 5.99 -0.77
CA ASN A 332 -20.48 7.09 -0.49
C ASN A 332 -19.96 7.82 -1.74
N ILE A 333 -20.13 7.23 -2.94
CA ILE A 333 -19.74 7.81 -4.23
C ILE A 333 -20.97 8.45 -4.93
N GLY A 334 -22.16 8.42 -4.29
CA GLY A 334 -23.40 8.98 -4.83
C GLY A 334 -24.02 8.18 -5.96
N LEU A 335 -23.72 6.88 -6.03
CA LEU A 335 -24.18 5.98 -7.10
C LEU A 335 -25.24 5.01 -6.56
N LEU A 336 -26.21 4.64 -7.42
CA LEU A 336 -27.09 3.47 -7.27
C LEU A 336 -27.90 3.38 -5.94
N GLU A 337 -28.56 4.47 -5.53
CA GLU A 337 -29.39 4.51 -4.31
C GLU A 337 -30.55 3.50 -4.33
N GLU A 338 -31.20 3.30 -5.48
CA GLU A 338 -32.35 2.38 -5.60
C GLU A 338 -31.90 0.91 -5.62
N GLU A 339 -30.80 0.60 -6.32
CA GLU A 339 -30.25 -0.75 -6.39
C GLU A 339 -29.71 -1.21 -5.05
N ARG A 340 -29.16 -0.30 -4.23
CA ARG A 340 -28.78 -0.61 -2.85
C ARG A 340 -29.99 -1.03 -2.03
N LYS A 341 -31.12 -0.32 -2.13
CA LYS A 341 -32.33 -0.69 -1.37
C LYS A 341 -32.79 -2.08 -1.78
N ILE A 342 -32.73 -2.41 -3.06
CA ILE A 342 -33.12 -3.70 -3.60
C ILE A 342 -32.16 -4.82 -3.16
N VAL A 343 -30.84 -4.65 -3.33
CA VAL A 343 -29.83 -5.66 -2.92
C VAL A 343 -29.73 -5.75 -1.40
N GLY A 344 -30.01 -4.66 -0.68
CA GLY A 344 -30.02 -4.60 0.77
C GLY A 344 -31.10 -5.47 1.43
N LEU A 345 -32.15 -5.84 0.70
CA LEU A 345 -33.18 -6.76 1.19
C LEU A 345 -32.67 -8.19 1.37
N VAL A 346 -31.48 -8.52 0.88
CA VAL A 346 -30.81 -9.82 1.10
C VAL A 346 -30.25 -9.93 2.52
N PHE A 347 -30.16 -8.82 3.26
CA PHE A 347 -29.63 -8.83 4.63
C PHE A 347 -30.68 -9.08 5.72
N ASN A 348 -31.98 -9.04 5.38
CA ASN A 348 -33.11 -9.23 6.29
C ASN A 348 -33.77 -10.58 6.07
#